data_AF-A0A1H3LKS5-F1
#
_entry.id   AF-A0A1H3LKS5-F1
#
_cell.length_a   1.000
_cell.length_b   1.000
_cell.length_c   1.000
_cell.angle_alpha   90.00
_cell.angle_beta   90.00
_cell.angle_gamma   90.00
#
_symmetry.space_group_name_H-M   'P 1'
#
loop_
_entity.id
_entity.type
_entity.pdbx_description
1 polymer ?
#
loop_
_entity_poly.entity_id
_entity_poly.type
_entity_poly.pdbx_seq_one_letter_code
_entity_poly.pdbx_strand_id
1 'polypeptide(L)' 'MRKNLFDLGPALGYFFRKNDPSRPSNFNLRTMHFINKLSISMFLVALVVLLYRWFIR' A
#
# COMPACT_ATOMS: atom_id res chain seq x y z
N MET A 1 -28.12 16.39 22.58
CA MET A 1 -28.04 16.55 21.11
C MET A 1 -26.57 16.48 20.67
N ARG A 2 -26.02 15.27 20.44
CA ARG A 2 -24.63 15.09 19.93
C ARG A 2 -24.72 14.56 18.49
N LYS A 3 -24.70 15.44 17.49
CA LYS A 3 -24.87 15.07 16.07
C LYS A 3 -23.55 14.81 15.30
N ASN A 4 -22.37 14.96 15.91
CA ASN A 4 -21.09 14.96 15.17
C ASN A 4 -20.01 14.02 15.74
N LEU A 5 -20.36 12.97 16.51
CA LEU A 5 -19.34 12.01 17.01
C LEU A 5 -18.86 11.03 15.92
N PHE A 6 -19.70 10.80 14.91
CA PHE A 6 -19.41 9.96 13.75
C PHE A 6 -19.30 10.80 12.48
N ASP A 7 -18.72 11.99 12.61
CA ASP A 7 -18.45 12.82 11.44
C ASP A 7 -17.21 12.26 10.72
N LEU A 8 -17.45 11.22 9.91
CA LEU A 8 -16.45 10.58 9.05
C LEU A 8 -16.22 11.39 7.76
N GLY A 9 -16.99 12.46 7.53
CA GLY A 9 -16.84 13.36 6.38
C GLY A 9 -15.44 13.94 6.21
N PRO A 10 -14.76 14.44 7.26
CA PRO A 10 -13.37 14.90 7.17
C PRO A 10 -12.38 13.77 6.91
N ALA A 11 -12.62 12.58 7.48
CA ALA A 11 -11.76 11.41 7.28
C ALA A 11 -11.83 10.93 5.83
N LEU A 12 -13.04 10.80 5.28
CA LEU A 12 -13.25 10.45 3.87
C LEU A 12 -12.63 11.52 2.95
N GLY A 13 -12.84 12.82 3.24
CA GLY A 13 -12.23 13.91 2.48
C GLY A 13 -10.69 13.91 2.50
N TYR A 14 -10.06 13.41 3.57
CA TYR A 14 -8.61 13.27 3.66
C TYR A 14 -8.09 12.14 2.75
N PHE A 15 -8.80 11.02 2.66
CA PHE A 15 -8.42 9.91 1.75
C PHE A 15 -8.65 10.24 0.27
N PHE A 16 -9.63 11.09 -0.06
CA PHE A 16 -9.89 11.56 -1.43
C PHE A 16 -9.20 12.88 -1.78
N ARG A 17 -8.31 13.39 -0.93
CA ARG A 17 -7.55 14.62 -1.20
C ARG A 17 -6.63 14.38 -2.40
N LYS A 18 -6.81 15.18 -3.45
CA LYS A 18 -5.98 15.15 -4.67
C LYS A 18 -4.49 15.21 -4.30
N ASN A 19 -3.69 14.35 -4.93
CA ASN A 19 -2.24 14.37 -4.77
C ASN A 19 -1.70 15.76 -5.11
N ASP A 20 -0.97 16.35 -4.17
CA ASP A 20 -0.38 17.66 -4.31
C ASP A 20 0.65 17.66 -5.47
N PRO A 21 0.44 18.45 -6.54
CA PRO A 21 1.30 18.45 -7.73
C PRO A 21 2.69 19.07 -7.48
N SER A 22 2.90 19.73 -6.33
CA SER A 22 4.20 20.32 -5.96
C SER A 22 5.22 19.30 -5.44
N ARG A 23 4.82 18.03 -5.26
CA ARG A 23 5.71 16.98 -4.75
C ARG A 23 6.80 16.67 -5.77
N PRO A 24 8.09 16.76 -5.40
CA PRO A 24 9.17 16.46 -6.32
C PRO A 24 9.08 14.99 -6.73
N SER A 25 8.94 14.74 -8.03
CA SER A 25 8.98 13.39 -8.60
C SER A 25 10.43 12.91 -8.62
N ASN A 26 10.96 12.59 -7.45
CA ASN A 26 12.31 12.07 -7.31
C ASN A 26 12.33 10.63 -7.85
N PHE A 27 13.02 10.44 -8.97
CA PHE A 27 13.22 9.12 -9.59
C PHE A 27 13.75 8.11 -8.57
N ASN A 28 14.63 8.55 -7.66
CA ASN A 28 15.16 7.75 -6.55
C ASN A 28 14.07 7.16 -5.64
N LEU A 29 13.03 7.92 -5.29
CA LEU A 29 11.93 7.43 -4.45
C LEU A 29 11.05 6.41 -5.19
N ARG A 30 10.82 6.63 -6.50
CA ARG A 30 10.07 5.69 -7.35
C ARG A 30 10.82 4.36 -7.47
N THR A 31 12.14 4.42 -7.67
CA THR A 31 13.00 3.24 -7.77
C THR A 31 13.11 2.51 -6.44
N MET A 32 13.24 3.21 -5.31
CA MET A 32 13.25 2.60 -3.98
C MET A 32 11.95 1.84 -3.70
N HIS A 33 10.80 2.43 -4.05
CA HIS A 33 9.50 1.76 -3.89
C HIS A 33 9.30 0.59 -4.87
N PHE A 34 9.83 0.71 -6.09
CA PHE A 34 9.81 -0.38 -7.08
C PHE A 34 10.59 -1.60 -6.60
N ILE A 35 11.83 -1.38 -6.12
CA ILE A 35 12.68 -2.45 -5.57
C ILE A 35 11.99 -3.11 -4.38
N ASN A 36 11.38 -2.33 -3.47
CA ASN A 36 10.65 -2.88 -2.33
C ASN A 36 9.44 -3.74 -2.76
N LYS A 37 8.65 -3.28 -3.73
CA LYS A 37 7.53 -4.08 -4.28
C LYS A 37 8.02 -5.37 -4.95
N LEU A 38 9.13 -5.30 -5.69
CA LEU A 38 9.69 -6.46 -6.37
C LEU A 38 10.17 -7.52 -5.36
N SER A 39 10.84 -7.10 -4.29
CA SER A 39 11.31 -7.98 -3.22
C SER A 39 10.15 -8.74 -2.55
N ILE A 40 9.08 -8.03 -2.19
CA ILE A 40 7.88 -8.64 -1.59
C ILE A 40 7.22 -9.62 -2.56
N SER A 41 7.17 -9.29 -3.86
CA SER A 41 6.60 -10.19 -4.87
C SER A 41 7.37 -11.50 -4.98
N MET A 42 8.71 -11.45 -5.02
CA MET A 42 9.54 -12.66 -5.08
C MET A 42 9.41 -13.50 -3.80
N PHE A 43 9.34 -12.85 -2.64
CA PHE A 43 9.09 -13.52 -1.37
C PHE A 43 7.73 -14.23 -1.35
N LEU A 44 6.67 -13.58 -1.83
CA LEU A 44 5.34 -14.16 -1.88
C LEU A 44 5.29 -15.41 -2.77
N VAL A 45 5.96 -15.36 -3.92
CA VAL A 45 6.06 -16.53 -4.82
C VAL A 45 6.77 -17.68 -4.12
N ALA A 46 7.90 -17.43 -3.47
CA ALA A 46 8.62 -18.45 -2.71
C ALA A 46 7.78 -19.02 -1.57
N LEU A 47 7.03 -18.17 -0.85
CA LEU A 47 6.11 -18.57 0.21
C LEU A 47 5.00 -19.48 -0.34
N VAL A 48 4.38 -19.13 -1.47
CA VAL A 48 3.35 -19.95 -2.12
C VAL A 48 3.90 -21.30 -2.54
N VAL A 49 5.11 -21.35 -3.12
CA VAL A 49 5.76 -22.62 -3.49
C VAL A 49 6.05 -23.48 -2.26
N LEU A 50 6.52 -22.86 -1.16
CA LEU A 50 6.78 -23.57 0.08
C LEU A 50 5.50 -24.13 0.70
N LEU A 51 4.43 -23.32 0.77
CA LEU A 51 3.12 -23.75 1.25
C LEU A 51 2.55 -24.86 0.38
N TYR A 52 2.60 -24.73 -0.95
CA TYR A 52 2.17 -25.76 -1.89
C TYR A 52 2.91 -27.08 -1.61
N ARG A 53 4.24 -27.01 -1.46
CA ARG A 53 5.06 -28.17 -1.14
C ARG A 53 4.72 -28.80 0.22
N TRP A 54 4.28 -28.01 1.20
CA TRP A 54 3.99 -28.49 2.56
C TRP A 54 2.58 -29.08 2.72
N PHE A 55 1.60 -28.60 1.94
CA PHE A 55 0.21 -29.06 2.02
C PHE A 55 -0.13 -30.19 1.04
N ILE A 56 0.54 -30.27 -0.12
CA ILE A 56 0.22 -31.25 -1.18
C ILE A 56 1.19 -32.43 -1.20
N ARG A 57 2.40 -32.27 -0.67
CA ARG A 57 3.43 -33.32 -0.62
C ARG A 57 3.76 -33.65 0.82
#